data_AF-A0A1H0ARX7-F1
#
_entry.id   AF-A0A1H0ARX7-F1
#
_cell.length_a   1.000
_cell.length_b   1.000
_cell.length_c   1.000
_cell.angle_alpha   90.00
_cell.angle_beta   90.00
_cell.angle_gamma   90.00
#
_symmetry.space_group_name_H-M   'P 1'
#
loop_
_entity.id
_entity.type
_entity.pdbx_description
1 polymer ?
#
loop_
_entity_poly.entity_id
_entity_poly.type
_entity_poly.pdbx_seq_one_letter_code
_entity_poly.pdbx_strand_id
1 'polypeptide(L)'
;MDKKNVKKKAEILVLKYNPNWTNAYLDINLGEVFRLWKGKMMVDETPYQDESLVPIEGIEIKDQRYFIFNSFYKKKDTHFIVDFSKYPGGIYVAELLREINQSNVQIDKAQDFLEIEFEENNLRLSIQNEVKGKLIVIGYNQYRSYLTLRFPEPAREYQLGECFIKNNIIYIRCVGSNLWDETDSTEGFDYEWALNLPPNILDVASKLIEIGLRDR
;
A
#
# COMPACT_ATOMS: atom_id res chain seq x y z
N MET A 1 -21.91 -19.45 -22.97
CA MET A 1 -20.62 -18.74 -23.17
C MET A 1 -19.61 -19.34 -22.20
N ASP A 2 -18.44 -19.75 -22.67
CA ASP A 2 -17.42 -20.39 -21.83
C ASP A 2 -16.74 -19.36 -20.92
N LYS A 3 -16.95 -19.52 -19.60
CA LYS A 3 -16.29 -18.70 -18.57
C LYS A 3 -14.80 -19.04 -18.51
N LYS A 4 -13.93 -18.05 -18.68
CA LYS A 4 -12.48 -18.21 -18.52
C LYS A 4 -12.17 -18.38 -17.03
N ASN A 5 -11.32 -19.33 -16.67
CA ASN A 5 -10.78 -19.44 -15.31
C ASN A 5 -9.33 -18.95 -15.30
N VAL A 6 -9.02 -18.03 -14.39
CA VAL A 6 -7.67 -17.48 -14.18
C VAL A 6 -7.26 -17.78 -12.75
N LYS A 7 -6.13 -18.46 -12.59
CA LYS A 7 -5.49 -18.69 -11.29
C LYS A 7 -4.17 -17.91 -11.28
N LYS A 8 -3.98 -17.06 -10.28
CA LYS A 8 -2.76 -16.26 -10.10
C LYS A 8 -2.23 -16.39 -8.69
N LYS A 9 -0.94 -16.14 -8.53
CA LYS A 9 -0.30 -15.88 -7.24
C LYS A 9 0.00 -14.39 -7.17
N ALA A 10 -0.22 -13.78 -6.02
CA ALA A 10 0.27 -12.43 -5.77
C ALA A 10 1.80 -12.48 -5.69
N GLU A 11 2.46 -11.73 -6.57
CA GLU A 11 3.93 -11.54 -6.54
C GLU A 11 4.36 -10.22 -5.93
N ILE A 12 3.37 -9.35 -5.66
CA ILE A 12 3.52 -8.07 -4.98
C ILE A 12 2.22 -7.78 -4.21
N LEU A 13 2.33 -7.11 -3.07
CA LEU A 13 1.21 -6.51 -2.36
C LEU A 13 1.42 -5.00 -2.29
N VAL A 14 0.48 -4.23 -2.84
CA VAL A 14 0.52 -2.75 -2.81
C VAL A 14 -0.77 -2.21 -2.23
N LEU A 15 -0.66 -1.24 -1.33
CA LEU A 15 -1.73 -0.34 -0.92
C LEU A 15 -1.28 1.10 -1.18
N LYS A 16 -1.98 1.81 -2.05
CA LYS A 16 -1.66 3.19 -2.42
C LYS A 16 -2.89 4.09 -2.29
N TYR A 17 -2.80 5.09 -1.43
CA TYR A 17 -3.82 6.09 -1.19
C TYR A 17 -3.29 7.48 -1.55
N ASN A 18 -4.02 8.22 -2.37
CA ASN A 18 -3.70 9.59 -2.75
C ASN A 18 -4.87 10.55 -2.44
N PRO A 19 -4.67 11.53 -1.53
CA PRO A 19 -5.70 12.50 -1.15
C PRO A 19 -5.85 13.69 -2.11
N ASN A 20 -4.87 13.96 -2.99
CA ASN A 20 -4.74 15.25 -3.68
C ASN A 20 -5.53 15.35 -5.00
N TRP A 21 -6.23 14.28 -5.39
CA TRP A 21 -7.07 14.30 -6.58
C TRP A 21 -8.48 14.79 -6.24
N THR A 22 -9.18 15.35 -7.23
CA THR A 22 -10.56 15.86 -7.07
C THR A 22 -11.48 14.84 -6.38
N ASN A 23 -11.20 13.55 -6.61
CA ASN A 23 -11.66 12.40 -5.83
C ASN A 23 -10.46 11.68 -5.19
N ALA A 24 -10.60 11.22 -3.94
CA ALA A 24 -9.57 10.37 -3.31
C ALA A 24 -9.33 9.13 -4.16
N TYR A 25 -8.06 8.78 -4.34
CA TYR A 25 -7.64 7.68 -5.20
C TYR A 25 -7.06 6.56 -4.35
N LEU A 26 -7.50 5.34 -4.60
CA LEU A 26 -7.05 4.13 -3.91
C LEU A 26 -6.73 3.06 -4.96
N ASP A 27 -5.48 2.65 -4.99
CA ASP A 27 -4.98 1.52 -5.77
C ASP A 27 -4.54 0.41 -4.83
N ILE A 28 -4.90 -0.81 -5.19
CA ILE A 28 -4.52 -2.03 -4.49
C ILE A 28 -3.94 -3.01 -5.51
N ASN A 29 -2.76 -3.57 -5.25
CA ASN A 29 -2.26 -4.71 -6.01
C ASN A 29 -2.25 -5.93 -5.10
N LEU A 30 -3.00 -6.96 -5.49
CA LEU A 30 -3.04 -8.27 -4.83
C LEU A 30 -3.07 -9.34 -5.92
N GLY A 31 -2.03 -9.37 -6.77
CA GLY A 31 -1.90 -10.25 -7.95
C GLY A 31 -2.72 -9.80 -9.19
N GLU A 32 -3.74 -8.98 -8.97
CA GLU A 32 -4.33 -8.08 -9.96
C GLU A 32 -4.32 -6.66 -9.38
N VAL A 33 -4.39 -5.67 -10.27
CA VAL A 33 -4.47 -4.26 -9.87
C VAL A 33 -5.94 -3.86 -9.79
N PHE A 34 -6.32 -3.30 -8.66
CA PHE A 34 -7.66 -2.78 -8.37
C PHE A 34 -7.58 -1.29 -8.12
N ARG A 35 -8.53 -0.54 -8.67
CA ARG A 35 -8.64 0.91 -8.52
C ARG A 35 -10.02 1.30 -8.02
N LEU A 36 -10.08 2.24 -7.09
CA LEU A 36 -11.33 2.85 -6.65
C LEU A 36 -11.85 3.78 -7.74
N TRP A 37 -13.07 3.54 -8.21
CA TRP A 37 -13.74 4.39 -9.18
C TRP A 37 -15.24 4.39 -8.94
N LYS A 38 -15.82 5.60 -8.85
CA LYS A 38 -17.24 5.82 -8.56
C LYS A 38 -17.74 5.03 -7.32
N GLY A 39 -16.92 4.96 -6.28
CA GLY A 39 -17.25 4.32 -5.01
C GLY A 39 -17.15 2.79 -4.99
N LYS A 40 -16.59 2.16 -6.02
CA LYS A 40 -16.34 0.71 -6.07
C LYS A 40 -14.91 0.42 -6.48
N MET A 41 -14.34 -0.67 -5.97
CA MET A 41 -13.10 -1.21 -6.52
C MET A 41 -13.40 -1.92 -7.83
N MET A 42 -12.60 -1.63 -8.84
CA MET A 42 -12.65 -2.25 -10.15
C MET A 42 -11.29 -2.84 -10.49
N VAL A 43 -11.27 -3.95 -11.23
CA VAL A 43 -10.02 -4.55 -11.69
C VAL A 43 -9.58 -3.88 -12.99
N ASP A 44 -8.29 -3.66 -13.11
CA ASP A 44 -7.66 -3.02 -14.27
C ASP A 44 -7.29 -4.06 -15.35
N GLU A 45 -7.85 -3.92 -16.56
CA GLU A 45 -7.51 -4.78 -17.70
C GLU A 45 -6.12 -4.53 -18.29
N THR A 46 -5.63 -3.29 -18.21
CA THR A 46 -4.36 -2.84 -18.77
C THR A 46 -3.80 -1.66 -17.96
N PRO A 47 -2.57 -1.74 -17.44
CA PRO A 47 -2.05 -0.77 -16.45
C PRO A 47 -1.79 0.66 -16.98
N TYR A 48 -2.30 1.03 -18.16
CA TYR A 48 -1.93 2.24 -18.88
C TYR A 48 -3.09 3.22 -19.18
N GLN A 49 -4.38 2.86 -18.97
CA GLN A 49 -5.51 3.75 -19.32
C GLN A 49 -6.73 3.51 -18.41
N ASP A 50 -7.35 4.56 -17.83
CA ASP A 50 -8.55 4.43 -16.97
C ASP A 50 -9.78 3.77 -17.65
N GLU A 51 -9.79 3.72 -18.99
CA GLU A 51 -10.81 3.03 -19.80
C GLU A 51 -10.78 1.50 -19.66
N SER A 52 -9.77 0.94 -18.98
CA SER A 52 -9.60 -0.49 -18.74
C SER A 52 -10.25 -1.00 -17.45
N LEU A 53 -10.88 -0.14 -16.65
CA LEU A 53 -11.46 -0.54 -15.37
C LEU A 53 -12.78 -1.28 -15.58
N VAL A 54 -12.85 -2.50 -15.07
CA VAL A 54 -14.07 -3.32 -15.13
C VAL A 54 -14.55 -3.74 -13.74
N PRO A 55 -15.87 -3.77 -13.50
CA PRO A 55 -16.43 -4.16 -12.22
C PRO A 55 -16.01 -5.56 -11.78
N ILE A 56 -15.88 -5.75 -10.46
CA ILE A 56 -15.73 -7.07 -9.83
C ILE A 56 -16.99 -7.45 -9.06
N GLU A 57 -17.37 -8.71 -9.13
CA GLU A 57 -18.60 -9.24 -8.54
C GLU A 57 -18.39 -10.63 -7.91
N GLY A 58 -19.27 -11.00 -6.99
CA GLY A 58 -19.20 -12.30 -6.30
C GLY A 58 -17.88 -12.47 -5.55
N ILE A 59 -17.45 -11.43 -4.83
CA ILE A 59 -16.22 -11.43 -4.05
C ILE A 59 -16.33 -12.45 -2.91
N GLU A 60 -15.36 -13.34 -2.82
CA GLU A 60 -15.19 -14.32 -1.74
C GLU A 60 -13.73 -14.30 -1.28
N ILE A 61 -13.54 -14.36 0.05
CA ILE A 61 -12.24 -14.60 0.67
C ILE A 61 -12.28 -16.00 1.26
N LYS A 62 -11.48 -16.91 0.72
CA LYS A 62 -11.49 -18.32 1.11
C LYS A 62 -10.20 -18.72 1.80
N ASP A 63 -10.33 -19.47 2.90
CA ASP A 63 -9.23 -20.03 3.69
C ASP A 63 -8.17 -18.99 4.13
N GLN A 64 -8.58 -17.72 4.28
CA GLN A 64 -7.69 -16.57 4.54
C GLN A 64 -6.48 -16.49 3.57
N ARG A 65 -6.66 -16.98 2.34
CA ARG A 65 -5.57 -17.17 1.38
C ARG A 65 -5.94 -16.79 -0.05
N TYR A 66 -7.19 -17.04 -0.43
CA TYR A 66 -7.64 -16.84 -1.79
C TYR A 66 -8.61 -15.67 -1.87
N PHE A 67 -8.32 -14.72 -2.76
CA PHE A 67 -9.27 -13.69 -3.16
C PHE A 67 -9.90 -14.12 -4.48
N ILE A 68 -11.22 -14.31 -4.46
CA ILE A 68 -11.99 -14.88 -5.57
C ILE A 68 -13.02 -13.86 -6.01
N PHE A 69 -13.13 -13.63 -7.32
CA PHE A 69 -14.13 -12.73 -7.89
C PHE A 69 -14.40 -13.06 -9.35
N ASN A 70 -15.44 -12.43 -9.91
CA ASN A 70 -15.79 -12.49 -11.31
C ASN A 70 -15.71 -11.11 -11.93
N SER A 71 -15.34 -11.05 -13.21
CA SER A 71 -15.34 -9.81 -13.97
C SER A 71 -15.47 -10.08 -15.47
N PHE A 72 -16.03 -9.13 -16.22
CA PHE A 72 -16.02 -9.14 -17.69
C PHE A 72 -14.68 -8.59 -18.19
N TYR A 73 -13.64 -9.41 -18.07
CA TYR A 73 -12.25 -9.01 -18.26
C TYR A 73 -11.74 -9.35 -19.67
N LYS A 74 -11.18 -8.36 -20.37
CA LYS A 74 -10.70 -8.43 -21.76
C LYS A 74 -11.77 -9.01 -22.69
N LYS A 75 -12.99 -8.45 -22.60
CA LYS A 75 -14.17 -8.84 -23.37
C LYS A 75 -14.63 -10.29 -23.16
N LYS A 76 -14.34 -10.88 -21.99
CA LYS A 76 -14.71 -12.25 -21.66
C LYS A 76 -15.07 -12.42 -20.18
N ASP A 77 -16.16 -13.12 -19.90
CA ASP A 77 -16.50 -13.53 -18.54
C ASP A 77 -15.36 -14.35 -17.94
N THR A 78 -14.79 -13.84 -16.86
CA THR A 78 -13.60 -14.42 -16.23
C THR A 78 -13.84 -14.61 -14.74
N HIS A 79 -13.51 -15.80 -14.26
CA HIS A 79 -13.44 -16.17 -12.85
C HIS A 79 -11.99 -16.12 -12.39
N PHE A 80 -11.70 -15.30 -11.39
CA PHE A 80 -10.36 -15.12 -10.83
C PHE A 80 -10.25 -15.84 -9.49
N ILE A 81 -9.11 -16.51 -9.29
CA ILE A 81 -8.67 -17.05 -8.02
C ILE A 81 -7.25 -16.57 -7.80
N VAL A 82 -7.07 -15.63 -6.88
CA VAL A 82 -5.76 -15.06 -6.56
C VAL A 82 -5.28 -15.58 -5.22
N ASP A 83 -4.17 -16.31 -5.22
CA ASP A 83 -3.48 -16.80 -4.04
C ASP A 83 -2.57 -15.71 -3.47
N PHE A 84 -2.94 -15.16 -2.31
CA PHE A 84 -2.17 -14.14 -1.61
C PHE A 84 -1.39 -14.69 -0.40
N SER A 85 -1.27 -16.01 -0.24
CA SER A 85 -0.58 -16.63 0.91
C SER A 85 0.87 -16.18 1.14
N LYS A 86 1.53 -15.66 0.11
CA LYS A 86 2.90 -15.09 0.21
C LYS A 86 2.95 -13.85 1.12
N TYR A 87 1.83 -13.14 1.29
CA TYR A 87 1.77 -11.87 2.01
C TYR A 87 0.83 -11.98 3.22
N PRO A 88 1.35 -12.01 4.46
CA PRO A 88 0.53 -12.02 5.68
C PRO A 88 -0.46 -10.84 5.74
N GLY A 89 -0.08 -9.69 5.18
CA GLY A 89 -0.94 -8.51 5.06
C GLY A 89 -2.06 -8.61 4.03
N GLY A 90 -2.03 -9.64 3.15
CA GLY A 90 -2.97 -9.78 2.04
C GLY A 90 -4.42 -9.93 2.48
N ILE A 91 -4.68 -10.51 3.66
CA ILE A 91 -6.03 -10.65 4.22
C ILE A 91 -6.70 -9.29 4.47
N TYR A 92 -6.00 -8.33 5.08
CA TYR A 92 -6.56 -7.01 5.41
C TYR A 92 -6.92 -6.23 4.14
N VAL A 93 -6.08 -6.34 3.11
CA VAL A 93 -6.33 -5.70 1.82
C VAL A 93 -7.48 -6.38 1.06
N ALA A 94 -7.57 -7.71 1.11
CA ALA A 94 -8.68 -8.46 0.53
C ALA A 94 -10.03 -8.11 1.21
N GLU A 95 -10.02 -7.95 2.54
CA GLU A 95 -11.20 -7.52 3.30
C GLU A 95 -11.61 -6.10 2.95
N LEU A 96 -10.67 -5.17 2.83
CA LEU A 96 -10.94 -3.80 2.36
C LEU A 96 -11.58 -3.79 0.96
N LEU A 97 -11.05 -4.58 0.01
CA LEU A 97 -11.65 -4.72 -1.33
C LEU A 97 -13.10 -5.21 -1.25
N ARG A 98 -13.36 -6.22 -0.40
CA ARG A 98 -14.70 -6.78 -0.19
C ARG A 98 -15.66 -5.74 0.42
N GLU A 99 -15.23 -5.05 1.47
CA GLU A 99 -16.04 -4.05 2.18
C GLU A 99 -16.42 -2.86 1.31
N ILE A 100 -15.48 -2.33 0.53
CA ILE A 100 -15.77 -1.22 -0.41
C ILE A 100 -16.86 -1.66 -1.41
N ASN A 101 -16.75 -2.86 -1.98
CA ASN A 101 -17.68 -3.31 -3.02
C ASN A 101 -19.03 -3.83 -2.49
N GLN A 102 -19.09 -4.39 -1.29
CA GLN A 102 -20.30 -4.98 -0.72
C GLN A 102 -21.05 -4.00 0.19
N SER A 103 -20.33 -3.14 0.91
CA SER A 103 -20.91 -2.21 1.88
C SER A 103 -20.94 -0.76 1.38
N ASN A 104 -20.52 -0.51 0.13
CA ASN A 104 -20.44 0.84 -0.49
C ASN A 104 -19.73 1.86 0.41
N VAL A 105 -18.64 1.43 1.05
CA VAL A 105 -17.86 2.26 1.95
C VAL A 105 -17.30 3.47 1.20
N GLN A 106 -17.59 4.66 1.70
CA GLN A 106 -17.01 5.90 1.20
C GLN A 106 -15.58 6.04 1.74
N ILE A 107 -14.64 6.40 0.87
CA ILE A 107 -13.27 6.72 1.26
C ILE A 107 -13.15 8.24 1.31
N ASP A 108 -13.07 8.77 2.53
CA ASP A 108 -12.98 10.20 2.77
C ASP A 108 -11.64 10.78 2.29
N LYS A 109 -11.59 12.11 2.23
CA LYS A 109 -10.33 12.83 2.01
C LYS A 109 -9.53 12.88 3.31
N ALA A 110 -8.22 12.75 3.19
CA ALA A 110 -7.27 12.96 4.28
C ALA A 110 -6.11 13.83 3.79
N GLN A 111 -5.03 13.94 4.57
CA GLN A 111 -3.89 14.80 4.21
C GLN A 111 -2.66 14.02 3.75
N ASP A 112 -2.50 12.78 4.21
CA ASP A 112 -1.34 11.98 3.86
C ASP A 112 -1.62 11.18 2.58
N PHE A 113 -0.73 11.32 1.60
CA PHE A 113 -0.50 10.29 0.61
C PHE A 113 0.26 9.15 1.29
N LEU A 114 -0.11 7.91 0.95
CA LEU A 114 0.51 6.70 1.46
C LEU A 114 0.70 5.71 0.31
N GLU A 115 1.88 5.09 0.26
CA GLU A 115 2.15 3.92 -0.58
C GLU A 115 2.92 2.90 0.24
N ILE A 116 2.36 1.70 0.40
CA ILE A 116 3.00 0.56 1.04
C ILE A 116 3.13 -0.53 -0.01
N GLU A 117 4.35 -1.05 -0.17
CA GLU A 117 4.68 -2.06 -1.15
C GLU A 117 5.50 -3.17 -0.51
N PHE A 118 5.04 -4.41 -0.72
CA PHE A 118 5.76 -5.63 -0.38
C PHE A 118 6.07 -6.40 -1.66
N GLU A 119 7.36 -6.62 -1.92
CA GLU A 119 7.83 -7.43 -3.03
C GLU A 119 8.90 -8.39 -2.50
N GLU A 120 8.65 -9.70 -2.60
CA GLU A 120 9.52 -10.73 -2.03
C GLU A 120 9.89 -10.45 -0.56
N ASN A 121 11.18 -10.19 -0.29
CA ASN A 121 11.73 -9.83 1.01
C ASN A 121 12.01 -8.33 1.10
N ASN A 122 11.27 -7.48 0.38
CA ASN A 122 11.42 -6.03 0.40
C ASN A 122 10.14 -5.36 0.93
N LEU A 123 10.32 -4.29 1.69
CA LEU A 123 9.26 -3.37 2.09
C LEU A 123 9.65 -1.97 1.63
N ARG A 124 8.70 -1.26 1.02
CA ARG A 124 8.81 0.17 0.79
C ARG A 124 7.55 0.86 1.31
N LEU A 125 7.75 1.84 2.18
CA LEU A 125 6.71 2.71 2.72
C LEU A 125 7.05 4.15 2.35
N SER A 126 6.16 4.81 1.63
CA SER A 126 6.28 6.22 1.25
C SER A 126 5.10 6.99 1.81
N ILE A 127 5.38 8.08 2.54
CA ILE A 127 4.36 8.93 3.14
C ILE A 127 4.66 10.37 2.81
N GLN A 128 3.66 11.08 2.29
CA GLN A 128 3.77 12.49 1.94
C GLN A 128 2.63 13.28 2.53
N ASN A 129 2.92 14.45 3.08
CA ASN A 129 1.94 15.44 3.45
C ASN A 129 2.27 16.73 2.70
N GLU A 130 1.52 17.04 1.65
CA GLU A 130 1.77 18.22 0.80
C GLU A 130 1.57 19.53 1.58
N VAL A 131 0.55 19.61 2.43
CA VAL A 131 0.26 20.80 3.24
C VAL A 131 1.42 21.15 4.17
N LYS A 132 2.08 20.14 4.73
CA LYS A 132 3.25 20.31 5.61
C LYS A 132 4.58 20.37 4.87
N GLY A 133 4.59 20.12 3.55
CA GLY A 133 5.83 20.02 2.77
C GLY A 133 6.76 18.91 3.28
N LYS A 134 6.21 17.75 3.66
CA LYS A 134 6.98 16.62 4.20
C LYS A 134 6.81 15.39 3.33
N LEU A 135 7.91 14.66 3.12
CA LEU A 135 7.94 13.38 2.42
C LEU A 135 9.01 12.50 3.05
N ILE A 136 8.61 11.32 3.49
CA ILE A 136 9.53 10.28 3.98
C ILE A 136 9.40 9.01 3.16
N VAL A 137 10.50 8.27 3.05
CA VAL A 137 10.52 6.91 2.53
C VAL A 137 11.26 6.01 3.51
N ILE A 138 10.60 4.96 3.96
CA ILE A 138 11.21 3.88 4.73
C ILE A 138 11.35 2.68 3.79
N GLY A 139 12.56 2.13 3.70
CA GLY A 139 12.83 0.98 2.86
C GLY A 139 13.57 -0.11 3.61
N TYR A 140 13.17 -1.35 3.39
CA TYR A 140 13.91 -2.55 3.76
C TYR A 140 14.15 -3.33 2.48
N ASN A 141 15.41 -3.55 2.15
CA ASN A 141 15.79 -4.43 1.06
C ASN A 141 16.99 -5.30 1.43
N GLN A 142 17.40 -6.16 0.50
CA GLN A 142 18.52 -7.09 0.71
C GLN A 142 19.87 -6.42 1.06
N TYR A 143 20.03 -5.13 0.78
CA TYR A 143 21.28 -4.41 0.99
C TYR A 143 21.28 -3.64 2.31
N ARG A 144 20.16 -2.99 2.66
CA ARG A 144 20.05 -2.17 3.87
C ARG A 144 18.61 -1.81 4.20
N SER A 145 18.45 -1.34 5.43
CA SER A 145 17.24 -0.68 5.93
C SER A 145 17.51 0.81 6.07
N TYR A 146 16.63 1.68 5.59
CA TYR A 146 16.89 3.11 5.54
C TYR A 146 15.65 3.95 5.76
N LEU A 147 15.87 5.18 6.23
CA LEU A 147 14.93 6.29 6.18
C LEU A 147 15.50 7.35 5.25
N THR A 148 14.73 7.78 4.25
CA THR A 148 14.99 8.99 3.48
C THR A 148 14.01 10.08 3.89
N LEU A 149 14.52 11.21 4.37
CA LEU A 149 13.81 12.47 4.49
C LEU A 149 13.95 13.22 3.16
N ARG A 150 12.94 13.12 2.29
CA ARG A 150 13.00 13.75 0.95
C ARG A 150 12.66 15.23 0.98
N PHE A 151 11.76 15.63 1.89
CA PHE A 151 11.42 17.03 2.11
C PHE A 151 11.41 17.38 3.61
N PRO A 152 11.88 18.58 3.99
CA PRO A 152 12.42 19.63 3.12
C PRO A 152 13.79 19.27 2.50
N GLU A 153 14.17 19.95 1.42
CA GLU A 153 15.51 19.81 0.81
C GLU A 153 16.59 20.54 1.64
N PRO A 154 17.86 20.11 1.59
CA PRO A 154 18.35 18.93 0.87
C PRO A 154 17.85 17.64 1.50
N ALA A 155 17.62 16.63 0.65
CA ALA A 155 17.19 15.33 1.11
C ALA A 155 18.31 14.64 1.91
N ARG A 156 17.93 13.90 2.96
CA ARG A 156 18.85 13.19 3.85
C ARG A 156 18.46 11.73 3.94
N GLU A 157 19.45 10.85 4.01
CA GLU A 157 19.21 9.42 4.17
C GLU A 157 20.03 8.88 5.33
N TYR A 158 19.40 8.06 6.16
CA TYR A 158 20.05 7.46 7.33
C TYR A 158 19.80 5.96 7.36
N GLN A 159 20.76 5.23 7.95
CA GLN A 159 20.56 3.83 8.29
C GLN A 159 19.46 3.73 9.34
N LEU A 160 18.51 2.82 9.11
CA LEU A 160 17.41 2.57 10.04
C LEU A 160 17.91 1.73 11.22
N GLY A 161 17.62 2.17 12.43
CA GLY A 161 17.76 1.42 13.67
C GLY A 161 16.42 0.80 14.06
N GLU A 162 15.76 1.32 15.10
CA GLU A 162 14.44 0.86 15.53
C GLU A 162 13.32 1.57 14.74
N CYS A 163 12.30 0.82 14.33
CA CYS A 163 11.13 1.39 13.66
C CYS A 163 9.89 0.58 14.01
N PHE A 164 8.86 1.22 14.56
CA PHE A 164 7.61 0.55 14.93
C PHE A 164 6.43 1.50 14.81
N ILE A 165 5.21 0.95 14.74
CA ILE A 165 3.97 1.70 14.76
C ILE A 165 3.22 1.46 16.06
N LYS A 166 2.70 2.52 16.68
CA LYS A 166 1.83 2.45 17.85
C LYS A 166 0.84 3.60 17.84
N ASN A 167 -0.44 3.30 18.07
CA ASN A 167 -1.52 4.29 18.06
C ASN A 167 -1.51 5.16 16.78
N ASN A 168 -1.31 4.54 15.62
CA ASN A 168 -1.24 5.19 14.30
C ASN A 168 -0.07 6.19 14.14
N ILE A 169 0.91 6.16 15.04
CA ILE A 169 2.14 6.93 14.96
C ILE A 169 3.28 5.96 14.66
N ILE A 170 4.04 6.27 13.62
CA ILE A 170 5.27 5.56 13.27
C ILE A 170 6.40 6.25 14.01
N TYR A 171 7.11 5.50 14.85
CA TYR A 171 8.29 5.92 15.58
C TYR A 171 9.51 5.34 14.88
N ILE A 172 10.48 6.19 14.58
CA ILE A 172 11.66 5.86 13.80
C ILE A 172 12.88 6.36 14.54
N ARG A 173 13.86 5.48 14.71
CA ARG A 173 15.18 5.80 15.24
C ARG A 173 16.23 5.42 14.20
N CYS A 174 16.93 6.40 13.70
CA CYS A 174 18.06 6.24 12.80
C CYS A 174 19.37 6.16 13.56
N VAL A 175 20.36 5.49 12.96
CA VAL A 175 21.70 5.31 13.52
C VAL A 175 22.76 5.76 12.51
N GLY A 176 23.93 6.17 13.02
CA GLY A 176 25.04 6.62 12.19
C GLY A 176 24.83 8.00 11.56
N SER A 177 25.73 8.37 10.66
CA SER A 177 25.71 9.64 9.95
C SER A 177 24.77 9.62 8.74
N ASN A 178 24.51 10.80 8.18
CA ASN A 178 23.83 10.93 6.90
C ASN A 178 24.61 10.19 5.80
N LEU A 179 23.95 9.29 5.08
CA LEU A 179 24.53 8.45 4.04
C LEU A 179 24.75 9.20 2.72
N TRP A 180 24.15 10.38 2.56
CA TRP A 180 24.25 11.18 1.33
C TRP A 180 25.11 12.43 1.47
N ASP A 181 25.49 12.80 2.70
CA ASP A 181 26.34 13.96 2.97
C ASP A 181 27.31 13.64 4.11
N GLU A 182 28.55 13.34 3.75
CA GLU A 182 29.62 13.04 4.72
C GLU A 182 30.03 14.26 5.57
N THR A 183 29.64 15.47 5.15
CA THR A 183 29.92 16.71 5.90
C THR A 183 28.84 17.01 6.93
N ASP A 184 27.69 16.33 6.85
CA ASP A 184 26.62 16.42 7.85
C ASP A 184 27.03 15.65 9.11
N SER A 185 27.45 16.41 10.13
CA SER A 185 27.84 15.88 11.44
C SER A 185 26.67 15.33 12.28
N THR A 186 25.44 15.33 11.76
CA THR A 186 24.28 14.79 12.47
C THR A 186 24.40 13.27 12.58
N GLU A 187 24.62 12.78 13.79
CA GLU A 187 24.64 11.35 14.12
C GLU A 187 23.33 10.91 14.76
N GLY A 188 22.69 9.91 14.15
CA GLY A 188 21.41 9.40 14.60
C GLY A 188 20.30 10.45 14.52
N PHE A 189 19.07 9.98 14.48
CA PHE A 189 17.92 10.87 14.38
C PHE A 189 16.64 10.14 14.76
N ASP A 190 15.88 10.71 15.68
CA ASP A 190 14.54 10.22 15.99
C ASP A 190 13.50 11.01 15.19
N TYR A 191 12.53 10.29 14.64
CA TYR A 191 11.47 10.86 13.83
C TYR A 191 10.14 10.18 14.14
N GLU A 192 9.07 10.98 14.11
CA GLU A 192 7.71 10.49 14.30
C GLU A 192 6.81 10.95 13.16
N TRP A 193 5.95 10.03 12.69
CA TRP A 193 4.89 10.35 11.74
C TRP A 193 3.53 9.87 12.26
N ALA A 194 2.68 10.80 12.66
CA ALA A 194 1.27 10.51 12.95
C ALA A 194 0.47 10.43 11.65
N LEU A 195 -0.04 9.24 11.32
CA LEU A 195 -0.79 8.99 10.08
C LEU A 195 -2.10 9.77 10.05
N ASN A 196 -2.33 10.51 8.98
CA ASN A 196 -3.57 11.20 8.69
C ASN A 196 -4.22 10.61 7.43
N LEU A 197 -5.00 9.54 7.63
CA LEU A 197 -5.67 8.75 6.59
C LEU A 197 -7.15 8.54 6.96
N PRO A 198 -8.03 8.21 5.99
CA PRO A 198 -9.41 7.84 6.29
C PRO A 198 -9.47 6.58 7.17
N PRO A 199 -10.43 6.43 8.09
CA PRO A 199 -10.43 5.34 9.08
C PRO A 199 -10.24 3.93 8.51
N ASN A 200 -10.93 3.59 7.42
CA ASN A 200 -10.84 2.27 6.79
C ASN A 200 -9.48 2.02 6.13
N ILE A 201 -8.83 3.07 5.64
CA ILE A 201 -7.47 2.99 5.08
C ILE A 201 -6.45 2.96 6.22
N LEU A 202 -6.68 3.73 7.28
CA LEU A 202 -5.80 3.85 8.43
C LEU A 202 -5.62 2.53 9.17
N ASP A 203 -6.71 1.78 9.38
CA ASP A 203 -6.66 0.48 10.04
C ASP A 203 -5.82 -0.52 9.24
N VAL A 204 -6.13 -0.67 7.94
CA VAL A 204 -5.40 -1.56 7.03
C VAL A 204 -3.94 -1.13 6.90
N ALA A 205 -3.67 0.16 6.67
CA ALA A 205 -2.31 0.69 6.57
C ALA A 205 -1.50 0.42 7.85
N SER A 206 -2.10 0.63 9.02
CA SER A 206 -1.43 0.39 10.29
C SER A 206 -1.07 -1.09 10.48
N LYS A 207 -1.96 -2.01 10.08
CA LYS A 207 -1.68 -3.45 10.10
C LYS A 207 -0.59 -3.85 9.12
N LEU A 208 -0.61 -3.31 7.91
CA LEU A 208 0.45 -3.55 6.92
C LEU A 208 1.80 -3.03 7.43
N ILE A 209 1.87 -1.82 7.96
CA ILE A 209 3.09 -1.25 8.53
C ILE A 209 3.58 -2.12 9.69
N GLU A 210 2.69 -2.50 10.60
CA GLU A 210 3.02 -3.38 11.73
C GLU A 210 3.63 -4.71 11.26
N ILE A 211 3.06 -5.37 10.25
CA ILE A 211 3.58 -6.62 9.67
C ILE A 211 4.94 -6.38 9.03
N GLY A 212 5.06 -5.35 8.18
CA GLY A 212 6.29 -5.08 7.45
C GLY A 212 7.48 -4.70 8.34
N LEU A 213 7.21 -4.13 9.51
CA LEU A 213 8.24 -3.77 10.50
C LEU A 213 8.57 -4.91 11.47
N ARG A 214 7.65 -5.85 11.75
CA ARG A 214 7.88 -6.97 12.69
C ARG A 214 8.81 -8.05 12.14
N ASP A 215 8.78 -8.29 10.84
CA ASP A 215 9.51 -9.39 10.19
C ASP A 215 10.98 -9.01 9.86
N ARG A 216 11.59 -8.05 10.58
CA ARG A 216 12.86 -7.41 10.23
C ARG A 216 13.81 -7.22 11.40
#